data_AF-A0A543K4E8-F1
#
_entry.id   AF-A0A543K4E8-F1
#
_cell.length_a   1.000
_cell.length_b   1.000
_cell.length_c   1.000
_cell.angle_alpha   90.00
_cell.angle_beta   90.00
_cell.angle_gamma   90.00
#
_symmetry.space_group_name_H-M   'P 1'
#
loop_
_entity.id
_entity.type
_entity.pdbx_description
1 polymer ?
#
loop_
_entity_poly.entity_id
_entity_poly.type
_entity_poly.pdbx_seq_one_letter_code
_entity_poly.pdbx_strand_id
1 'polypeptide(L)'
;MLTDNATPFSAIGFEQWHRDGPTMAVVAVRGSFLVGPGGALELAETQQIVLADEFAGDPQKSPLVRLSDLVPFKPGTDVTFLGSAHAPQGQPLASISAALSIAGRRVEICATGPRQWRAVQDSWILSEPEPVDVVPVCYTLASGGRIIGDPEGTVDPRNPIGPGLIDPDVTPRNRDFPAPRLFNSRDPLHDDFARPPRPAGLGPMAPWWAARQNHAGTYDDAWKDKTHPRLPADFDYRFYNCAHPYLILPGHLSGGALLELENLSPAGREHIVLPAEVPVARFSYTDGREVEVALNFFGCRP
;
A
#
# COMPACT_ATOMS: atom_id res chain seq x y z
N MET A 1 26.11 13.60 -4.86
CA MET A 1 25.92 13.52 -3.40
C MET A 1 25.25 14.80 -2.95
N LEU A 2 24.27 14.74 -2.04
CA LEU A 2 23.61 15.94 -1.50
C LEU A 2 24.62 16.76 -0.69
N THR A 3 24.82 18.03 -1.04
CA THR A 3 25.81 18.90 -0.40
C THR A 3 25.22 19.83 0.64
N ASP A 4 23.94 20.19 0.50
CA ASP A 4 23.22 21.08 1.40
C ASP A 4 21.72 20.75 1.40
N ASN A 5 21.04 21.04 2.52
CA ASN A 5 19.59 20.92 2.67
C ASN A 5 19.07 22.08 3.52
N ALA A 6 18.52 23.09 2.85
CA ALA A 6 17.93 24.27 3.49
C ALA A 6 16.45 24.09 3.91
N THR A 7 15.88 22.89 3.71
CA THR A 7 14.49 22.60 4.10
C THR A 7 14.43 22.07 5.54
N PRO A 8 13.29 22.18 6.23
CA PRO A 8 13.12 21.53 7.53
C PRO A 8 12.89 20.00 7.43
N PHE A 9 12.95 19.44 6.21
CA PHE A 9 12.68 18.03 5.92
C PHE A 9 13.97 17.20 5.92
N SER A 10 13.83 15.88 5.99
CA SER A 10 14.97 14.97 5.76
C SER A 10 15.16 14.77 4.26
N ALA A 11 16.41 14.75 3.79
CA ALA A 11 16.71 14.64 2.37
C ALA A 11 17.92 13.74 2.11
N ILE A 12 17.91 13.04 0.98
CA ILE A 12 19.05 12.25 0.50
C ILE A 12 19.19 12.41 -1.01
N GLY A 13 20.43 12.49 -1.48
CA GLY A 13 20.76 12.47 -2.90
C GLY A 13 21.55 11.22 -3.25
N PHE A 14 21.11 10.48 -4.26
CA PHE A 14 21.74 9.24 -4.71
C PHE A 14 21.70 9.12 -6.23
N GLU A 15 22.52 8.22 -6.78
CA GLU A 15 22.52 7.90 -8.21
C GLU A 15 21.86 6.54 -8.43
N GLN A 16 21.09 6.41 -9.51
CA GLN A 16 20.53 5.13 -9.91
C GLN A 16 20.54 4.97 -11.42
N TRP A 17 20.73 3.75 -11.91
CA TRP A 17 20.75 3.48 -13.34
C TRP A 17 19.32 3.55 -13.89
N HIS A 18 19.13 4.33 -14.95
CA HIS A 18 17.91 4.28 -15.73
C HIS A 18 17.84 2.93 -16.48
N ARG A 19 16.64 2.42 -16.68
CA ARG A 19 16.41 1.20 -17.48
C ARG A 19 17.10 1.29 -18.84
N ASP A 20 17.00 2.46 -19.48
CA ASP A 20 17.52 2.69 -20.84
C ASP A 20 19.04 2.99 -20.87
N GLY A 21 19.73 2.97 -19.74
CA GLY A 21 21.21 3.03 -19.67
C GLY A 21 21.81 4.26 -18.97
N PRO A 22 21.34 5.50 -19.19
CA PRO A 22 21.89 6.68 -18.51
C PRO A 22 21.73 6.60 -16.98
N THR A 23 22.58 7.29 -16.23
CA THR A 23 22.37 7.45 -14.78
C THR A 23 21.36 8.55 -14.49
N MET A 24 20.58 8.36 -13.44
CA MET A 24 19.66 9.34 -12.87
C MET A 24 20.28 9.89 -11.59
N ALA A 25 20.37 11.22 -11.51
CA ALA A 25 20.57 11.90 -10.23
C ALA A 25 19.21 12.02 -9.54
N VAL A 26 19.06 11.41 -8.37
CA VAL A 26 17.80 11.34 -7.63
C VAL A 26 17.97 12.07 -6.31
N VAL A 27 16.98 12.89 -5.97
CA VAL A 27 16.84 13.51 -4.66
C VAL A 27 15.50 13.09 -4.09
N ALA A 28 15.54 12.47 -2.90
CA ALA A 28 14.35 12.16 -2.12
C ALA A 28 14.29 13.10 -0.92
N VAL A 29 13.10 13.64 -0.67
CA VAL A 29 12.80 14.51 0.48
C VAL A 29 11.59 13.93 1.19
N ARG A 30 11.67 13.82 2.52
CA ARG A 30 10.60 13.29 3.36
C ARG A 30 10.21 14.30 4.43
N GLY A 31 8.94 14.67 4.41
CA GLY A 31 8.26 15.43 5.45
C GLY A 31 7.22 14.55 6.17
N SER A 32 7.27 14.55 7.49
CA SER A 32 6.34 13.89 8.40
C SER A 32 5.58 14.96 9.15
N PHE A 33 4.25 14.84 9.17
CA PHE A 33 3.36 15.79 9.81
C PHE A 33 2.45 15.08 10.81
N LEU A 34 2.26 15.69 11.97
CA LEU A 34 1.23 15.31 12.93
C LEU A 34 -0.09 15.94 12.49
N VAL A 35 -1.17 15.15 12.55
CA VAL A 35 -2.52 15.62 12.25
C VAL A 35 -3.19 16.02 13.55
N GLY A 36 -3.37 17.31 13.73
CA GLY A 36 -4.08 17.90 14.87
C GLY A 36 -5.60 17.99 14.66
N PRO A 37 -6.32 18.55 15.64
CA PRO A 37 -7.77 18.75 15.56
C PRO A 37 -8.18 19.52 14.29
N GLY A 38 -9.27 19.09 13.66
CA GLY A 38 -9.75 19.71 12.42
C GLY A 38 -8.85 19.49 11.20
N GLY A 39 -7.89 18.56 11.27
CA GLY A 39 -6.99 18.22 10.17
C GLY A 39 -5.81 19.18 9.97
N ALA A 40 -5.55 20.04 10.96
CA ALA A 40 -4.37 20.91 10.94
C ALA A 40 -3.09 20.08 10.92
N LEU A 41 -2.16 20.41 10.04
CA LEU A 41 -0.87 19.74 9.96
C LEU A 41 0.19 20.53 10.73
N GLU A 42 0.89 19.84 11.61
CA GLU A 42 2.08 20.34 12.30
C GLU A 42 3.29 19.51 11.86
N LEU A 43 4.40 20.16 11.51
CA LEU A 43 5.61 19.43 11.16
C LEU A 43 6.09 18.62 12.37
N ALA A 44 6.32 17.32 12.19
CA ALA A 44 6.85 16.49 13.26
C ALA A 44 8.27 16.92 13.65
N GLU A 45 8.62 16.81 14.93
CA GLU A 45 9.94 17.19 15.45
C GLU A 45 11.08 16.42 14.77
N THR A 46 10.86 15.14 14.44
CA THR A 46 11.85 14.28 13.79
C THR A 46 11.43 13.97 12.35
N GLN A 47 12.37 14.19 11.43
CA GLN A 47 12.26 13.84 10.02
C GLN A 47 13.33 12.80 9.70
N GLN A 48 12.95 11.69 9.05
CA GLN A 48 13.89 10.60 8.80
C GLN A 48 13.63 9.93 7.46
N ILE A 49 14.65 9.94 6.59
CA ILE A 49 14.70 9.11 5.39
C ILE A 49 14.67 7.62 5.74
N VAL A 50 13.87 6.87 4.98
CA VAL A 50 13.73 5.42 5.08
C VAL A 50 14.60 4.78 4.02
N LEU A 51 15.65 4.07 4.45
CA LEU A 51 16.64 3.51 3.52
C LEU A 51 16.22 2.14 2.97
N ALA A 52 15.38 1.40 3.68
CA ALA A 52 14.90 0.08 3.28
C ALA A 52 13.42 -0.07 3.62
N ASP A 53 12.72 -0.94 2.88
CA ASP A 53 11.33 -1.28 3.17
C ASP A 53 11.21 -1.83 4.61
N GLU A 54 10.26 -1.30 5.36
CA GLU A 54 9.99 -1.70 6.74
C GLU A 54 8.69 -2.50 6.81
N PHE A 55 8.77 -3.69 7.40
CA PHE A 55 7.64 -4.59 7.61
C PHE A 55 7.30 -4.66 9.10
N ALA A 56 6.03 -4.95 9.41
CA ALA A 56 5.61 -5.11 10.81
C ALA A 56 6.28 -6.33 11.51
N GLY A 57 6.82 -7.27 10.74
CA GLY A 57 7.54 -8.45 11.21
C GLY A 57 8.23 -9.17 10.05
N ASP A 58 8.06 -10.50 9.95
CA ASP A 58 8.55 -11.30 8.83
C ASP A 58 7.98 -10.76 7.50
N PRO A 59 8.82 -10.29 6.55
CA PRO A 59 8.36 -9.72 5.30
C PRO A 59 7.40 -10.63 4.54
N GLN A 60 7.59 -11.95 4.58
CA GLN A 60 6.74 -12.89 3.84
C GLN A 60 5.36 -13.11 4.47
N LYS A 61 5.16 -12.68 5.73
CA LYS A 61 3.96 -12.98 6.52
C LYS A 61 3.29 -11.76 7.14
N SER A 62 3.92 -10.59 7.03
CA SER A 62 3.48 -9.36 7.69
C SER A 62 3.35 -8.22 6.69
N PRO A 63 2.49 -7.23 6.97
CA PRO A 63 2.30 -6.10 6.08
C PRO A 63 3.58 -5.25 5.98
N LEU A 64 3.81 -4.71 4.78
CA LEU A 64 4.68 -3.56 4.56
C LEU A 64 4.07 -2.36 5.30
N VAL A 65 4.86 -1.66 6.11
CA VAL A 65 4.42 -0.46 6.85
C VAL A 65 5.10 0.81 6.35
N ARG A 66 6.25 0.68 5.70
CA ARG A 66 6.94 1.83 5.12
C ARG A 66 7.77 1.41 3.93
N LEU A 67 7.60 2.10 2.80
CA LEU A 67 8.46 1.92 1.64
C LEU A 67 9.76 2.71 1.83
N SER A 68 10.86 2.19 1.29
CA SER A 68 12.11 2.93 1.10
C SER A 68 11.89 4.21 0.29
N ASP A 69 12.63 5.27 0.64
CA ASP A 69 12.73 6.52 -0.11
C ASP A 69 13.75 6.43 -1.24
N LEU A 70 14.52 5.34 -1.32
CA LEU A 70 15.47 5.08 -2.39
C LEU A 70 14.76 4.58 -3.66
N VAL A 71 13.80 5.37 -4.12
CA VAL A 71 13.00 5.11 -5.31
C VAL A 71 13.46 6.05 -6.43
N PRO A 72 13.90 5.53 -7.58
CA PRO A 72 14.43 6.38 -8.64
C PRO A 72 13.37 7.26 -9.27
N PHE A 73 12.20 6.69 -9.54
CA PHE A 73 11.10 7.37 -10.19
C PHE A 73 9.79 6.62 -9.94
N LYS A 74 8.71 7.38 -9.71
CA LYS A 74 7.33 6.88 -9.74
C LYS A 74 6.54 7.69 -10.76
N PRO A 75 5.85 7.06 -11.72
CA PRO A 75 5.02 7.78 -12.70
C PRO A 75 3.72 8.36 -12.11
N GLY A 76 3.34 7.96 -10.90
CA GLY A 76 2.16 8.46 -10.21
C GLY A 76 2.37 8.56 -8.70
N THR A 77 1.50 9.32 -8.02
CA THR A 77 1.52 9.44 -6.56
C THR A 77 0.77 8.28 -5.91
N ASP A 78 1.48 7.53 -5.07
CA ASP A 78 0.86 6.61 -4.13
C ASP A 78 0.14 7.40 -3.02
N VAL A 79 -1.01 6.91 -2.57
CA VAL A 79 -1.63 7.30 -1.30
C VAL A 79 -1.95 6.04 -0.52
N THR A 80 -1.38 5.92 0.67
CA THR A 80 -1.58 4.77 1.55
C THR A 80 -2.06 5.20 2.92
N PHE A 81 -2.75 4.29 3.60
CA PHE A 81 -3.26 4.46 4.94
C PHE A 81 -2.92 3.24 5.79
N LEU A 82 -2.37 3.51 6.97
CA LEU A 82 -2.21 2.55 8.05
C LEU A 82 -3.06 3.02 9.23
N GLY A 83 -3.84 2.11 9.80
CA GLY A 83 -4.76 2.44 10.88
C GLY A 83 -5.94 1.47 10.93
N SER A 84 -7.06 1.95 11.46
CA SER A 84 -8.26 1.13 11.66
C SER A 84 -9.50 1.80 11.10
N ALA A 85 -10.48 0.99 10.74
CA ALA A 85 -11.86 1.40 10.54
C ALA A 85 -12.55 1.48 11.90
N HIS A 86 -13.30 2.54 12.14
CA HIS A 86 -13.99 2.82 13.40
C HIS A 86 -15.50 2.89 13.16
N ALA A 87 -16.27 2.20 14.00
CA ALA A 87 -17.72 2.30 13.96
C ALA A 87 -18.15 3.73 14.32
N PRO A 88 -19.14 4.29 13.62
CA PRO A 88 -19.65 5.62 13.94
C PRO A 88 -20.08 5.73 15.41
N GLN A 89 -19.67 6.82 16.06
CA GLN A 89 -20.01 7.11 17.47
C GLN A 89 -19.53 6.03 18.47
N GLY A 90 -18.62 5.14 18.08
CA GLY A 90 -18.12 4.07 18.95
C GLY A 90 -19.15 2.97 19.26
N GLN A 91 -20.26 2.90 18.52
CA GLN A 91 -21.26 1.86 18.72
C GLN A 91 -20.84 0.59 17.97
N PRO A 92 -20.70 -0.58 18.63
CA PRO A 92 -20.31 -1.80 17.95
C PRO A 92 -21.29 -2.18 16.82
N LEU A 93 -20.76 -2.44 15.63
CA LEU A 93 -21.50 -2.84 14.45
C LEU A 93 -20.96 -4.15 13.88
N ALA A 94 -21.86 -4.92 13.25
CA ALA A 94 -21.49 -6.13 12.50
C ALA A 94 -20.60 -5.81 11.29
N SER A 95 -20.78 -4.63 10.69
CA SER A 95 -20.03 -4.13 9.53
C SER A 95 -19.85 -2.61 9.62
N ILE A 96 -18.64 -2.15 9.36
CA ILE A 96 -18.22 -0.75 9.33
C ILE A 96 -17.83 -0.42 7.89
N SER A 97 -18.51 0.53 7.25
CA SER A 97 -18.02 1.12 6.00
C SER A 97 -17.02 2.23 6.32
N ALA A 98 -15.88 2.23 5.64
CA ALA A 98 -14.85 3.25 5.73
C ALA A 98 -14.33 3.61 4.33
N ALA A 99 -13.89 4.84 4.16
CA ALA A 99 -13.42 5.31 2.86
C ALA A 99 -12.30 6.34 2.96
N LEU A 100 -11.47 6.36 1.92
CA LEU A 100 -10.46 7.38 1.67
C LEU A 100 -10.73 8.03 0.33
N SER A 101 -10.80 9.36 0.30
CA SER A 101 -10.95 10.15 -0.92
C SER A 101 -9.80 11.15 -1.07
N ILE A 102 -9.27 11.28 -2.28
CA ILE A 102 -8.19 12.24 -2.61
C ILE A 102 -8.21 12.50 -4.11
N ALA A 103 -8.13 13.78 -4.51
CA ALA A 103 -8.06 14.20 -5.92
C ALA A 103 -9.14 13.55 -6.82
N GLY A 104 -10.38 13.51 -6.34
CA GLY A 104 -11.52 12.94 -7.08
C GLY A 104 -11.56 11.41 -7.15
N ARG A 105 -10.61 10.72 -6.53
CA ARG A 105 -10.63 9.27 -6.36
C ARG A 105 -11.15 8.91 -4.98
N ARG A 106 -11.93 7.83 -4.90
CA ARG A 106 -12.46 7.28 -3.65
C ARG A 106 -12.30 5.78 -3.64
N VAL A 107 -11.77 5.24 -2.55
CA VAL A 107 -11.77 3.81 -2.25
C VAL A 107 -12.55 3.57 -0.97
N GLU A 108 -13.58 2.74 -1.08
CA GLU A 108 -14.40 2.30 0.04
C GLU A 108 -14.05 0.85 0.39
N ILE A 109 -14.02 0.56 1.69
CA ILE A 109 -13.86 -0.78 2.25
C ILE A 109 -14.99 -1.02 3.26
N CYS A 110 -15.44 -2.27 3.32
CA CYS A 110 -16.26 -2.77 4.41
C CYS A 110 -15.38 -3.61 5.34
N ALA A 111 -15.47 -3.35 6.63
CA ALA A 111 -14.73 -4.03 7.68
C ALA A 111 -15.69 -4.68 8.68
N THR A 112 -15.50 -5.97 8.97
CA THR A 112 -16.36 -6.70 9.90
C THR A 112 -15.60 -7.15 11.15
N GLY A 113 -16.35 -7.49 12.20
CA GLY A 113 -15.80 -8.24 13.32
C GLY A 113 -15.35 -9.64 12.92
N PRO A 114 -14.84 -10.42 13.90
CA PRO A 114 -14.49 -11.81 13.70
C PRO A 114 -15.61 -12.61 13.02
N ARG A 115 -15.23 -13.41 12.02
CA ARG A 115 -16.10 -14.36 11.34
C ARG A 115 -15.29 -15.49 10.74
N GLN A 116 -15.95 -16.62 10.53
CA GLN A 116 -15.29 -17.89 10.21
C GLN A 116 -16.01 -18.63 9.08
N TRP A 117 -15.24 -19.40 8.33
CA TRP A 117 -15.73 -20.47 7.49
C TRP A 117 -15.96 -21.71 8.34
N ARG A 118 -17.18 -22.26 8.30
CA ARG A 118 -17.58 -23.47 9.00
C ARG A 118 -17.96 -24.56 8.01
N ALA A 119 -17.41 -25.76 8.20
CA ALA A 119 -17.83 -26.91 7.42
C ALA A 119 -19.19 -27.41 7.91
N VAL A 120 -20.18 -27.46 7.01
CA VAL A 120 -21.50 -28.03 7.28
C VAL A 120 -21.81 -29.03 6.19
N GLN A 121 -21.83 -30.32 6.56
CA GLN A 121 -21.91 -31.43 5.61
C GLN A 121 -20.85 -31.26 4.51
N ASP A 122 -21.27 -31.24 3.25
CA ASP A 122 -20.41 -31.12 2.07
C ASP A 122 -20.15 -29.66 1.64
N SER A 123 -20.66 -28.68 2.39
CA SER A 123 -20.51 -27.24 2.08
C SER A 123 -19.73 -26.47 3.15
N TRP A 124 -19.33 -25.26 2.80
CA TRP A 124 -18.74 -24.27 3.71
C TRP A 124 -19.71 -23.10 3.85
N ILE A 125 -20.03 -22.73 5.09
CA ILE A 125 -20.87 -21.58 5.38
C ILE A 125 -20.04 -20.50 6.06
N LEU A 126 -20.35 -19.26 5.75
CA LEU A 126 -19.77 -18.09 6.40
C LEU A 126 -20.59 -17.76 7.66
N SER A 127 -19.93 -17.61 8.80
CA SER A 127 -20.60 -17.15 10.01
C SER A 127 -20.99 -15.68 9.92
N GLU A 128 -22.07 -15.31 10.62
CA GLU A 128 -22.36 -13.90 10.87
C GLU A 128 -21.18 -13.23 11.60
N PRO A 129 -20.85 -11.97 11.27
CA PRO A 129 -19.78 -11.25 11.95
C PRO A 129 -20.21 -10.77 13.34
N GLU A 130 -19.31 -10.91 14.31
CA GLU A 130 -19.50 -10.37 15.64
C GLU A 130 -19.50 -8.83 15.61
N PRO A 131 -20.33 -8.14 16.41
CA PRO A 131 -20.28 -6.68 16.52
C PRO A 131 -18.93 -6.18 17.04
N VAL A 132 -18.39 -5.17 16.38
CA VAL A 132 -17.10 -4.56 16.72
C VAL A 132 -17.14 -3.05 16.48
N ASP A 133 -16.39 -2.29 17.26
CA ASP A 133 -16.25 -0.85 17.13
C ASP A 133 -14.96 -0.43 16.40
N VAL A 134 -13.93 -1.28 16.36
CA VAL A 134 -12.65 -1.01 15.69
C VAL A 134 -12.12 -2.24 14.95
N VAL A 135 -11.76 -2.07 13.68
CA VAL A 135 -11.15 -3.14 12.85
C VAL A 135 -9.89 -2.61 12.15
N PRO A 136 -8.71 -3.22 12.34
CA PRO A 136 -7.51 -2.83 11.61
C PRO A 136 -7.70 -2.89 10.08
N VAL A 137 -7.28 -1.85 9.37
CA VAL A 137 -7.25 -1.86 7.90
C VAL A 137 -5.92 -2.45 7.47
N CYS A 138 -5.87 -3.78 7.43
CA CYS A 138 -4.67 -4.54 7.12
C CYS A 138 -4.97 -5.68 6.14
N TYR A 139 -4.10 -5.90 5.16
CA TYR A 139 -4.27 -6.97 4.18
C TYR A 139 -4.26 -8.38 4.77
N THR A 140 -3.76 -8.58 6.00
CA THR A 140 -3.90 -9.87 6.71
C THR A 140 -5.34 -10.24 7.01
N LEU A 141 -6.26 -9.26 6.95
CA LEU A 141 -7.70 -9.43 7.12
C LEU A 141 -8.46 -9.43 5.79
N ALA A 142 -7.78 -9.27 4.65
CA ALA A 142 -8.39 -9.23 3.33
C ALA A 142 -8.29 -10.59 2.62
N SER A 143 -9.13 -10.82 1.61
CA SER A 143 -9.06 -12.02 0.76
C SER A 143 -7.63 -12.29 0.25
N GLY A 144 -7.21 -13.54 0.22
CA GLY A 144 -5.87 -13.97 -0.20
C GLY A 144 -5.23 -14.98 0.77
N GLY A 145 -3.94 -15.23 0.57
CA GLY A 145 -3.17 -16.23 1.28
C GLY A 145 -3.06 -17.55 0.52
N ARG A 146 -2.58 -18.59 1.20
CA ARG A 146 -2.46 -19.95 0.67
C ARG A 146 -3.79 -20.69 0.80
N ILE A 147 -4.03 -21.66 -0.08
CA ILE A 147 -5.13 -22.60 0.10
C ILE A 147 -4.94 -23.36 1.41
N ILE A 148 -5.96 -23.36 2.25
CA ILE A 148 -5.94 -24.04 3.54
C ILE A 148 -5.97 -25.55 3.30
N GLY A 149 -5.01 -26.27 3.90
CA GLY A 149 -4.86 -27.72 3.70
C GLY A 149 -3.85 -28.09 2.63
N ASP A 150 -3.33 -27.13 1.87
CA ASP A 150 -2.33 -27.35 0.83
C ASP A 150 -1.01 -26.59 1.13
N PRO A 151 -0.14 -27.13 2.01
CA PRO A 151 1.07 -26.44 2.44
C PRO A 151 2.11 -26.26 1.32
N GLU A 152 2.11 -27.09 0.28
CA GLU A 152 2.99 -26.95 -0.88
C GLU A 152 2.34 -26.17 -2.03
N GLY A 153 1.08 -25.79 -1.84
CA GLY A 153 0.28 -25.07 -2.81
C GLY A 153 0.73 -23.64 -3.10
N THR A 154 0.27 -23.17 -4.26
CA THR A 154 0.46 -21.79 -4.70
C THR A 154 -0.25 -20.83 -3.73
N VAL A 155 0.44 -19.75 -3.39
CA VAL A 155 -0.11 -18.65 -2.59
C VAL A 155 -0.77 -17.65 -3.52
N ASP A 156 -1.94 -17.09 -3.16
CA ASP A 156 -2.58 -16.05 -3.96
C ASP A 156 -1.64 -14.85 -4.13
N PRO A 157 -1.14 -14.58 -5.35
CA PRO A 157 -0.13 -13.55 -5.55
C PRO A 157 -0.72 -12.14 -5.41
N ARG A 158 -2.06 -11.98 -5.37
CA ARG A 158 -2.73 -10.69 -5.18
C ARG A 158 -2.60 -10.20 -3.74
N ASN A 159 -2.59 -11.12 -2.77
CA ASN A 159 -2.36 -10.84 -1.34
C ASN A 159 -1.83 -12.10 -0.64
N PRO A 160 -0.50 -12.31 -0.61
CA PRO A 160 0.11 -13.50 -0.04
C PRO A 160 -0.04 -13.67 1.47
N ILE A 161 -0.38 -12.59 2.19
CA ILE A 161 -0.44 -12.57 3.66
C ILE A 161 -1.87 -12.64 4.20
N GLY A 162 -2.86 -12.90 3.34
CA GLY A 162 -4.26 -13.04 3.72
C GLY A 162 -4.51 -14.26 4.63
N PRO A 163 -5.73 -14.39 5.17
CA PRO A 163 -6.06 -15.40 6.17
C PRO A 163 -6.10 -16.83 5.62
N GLY A 164 -6.00 -16.99 4.30
CA GLY A 164 -6.10 -18.26 3.59
C GLY A 164 -7.36 -18.36 2.74
N LEU A 165 -7.31 -19.26 1.76
CA LEU A 165 -8.41 -19.55 0.85
C LEU A 165 -9.00 -20.93 1.15
N ILE A 166 -10.32 -21.03 1.08
CA ILE A 166 -11.02 -22.31 1.16
C ILE A 166 -10.94 -22.98 -0.20
N ASP A 167 -10.67 -24.27 -0.20
CA ASP A 167 -10.85 -25.16 -1.34
C ASP A 167 -11.65 -26.38 -0.85
N PRO A 168 -12.85 -26.65 -1.39
CA PRO A 168 -13.72 -27.72 -0.91
C PRO A 168 -13.11 -29.13 -0.92
N ASP A 169 -12.10 -29.38 -1.77
CA ASP A 169 -11.50 -30.70 -1.99
C ASP A 169 -10.32 -30.95 -1.05
N VAL A 170 -9.55 -29.91 -0.70
CA VAL A 170 -8.34 -30.06 0.14
C VAL A 170 -8.45 -29.44 1.53
N THR A 171 -9.35 -28.48 1.75
CA THR A 171 -9.50 -27.85 3.07
C THR A 171 -10.12 -28.83 4.07
N PRO A 172 -9.46 -29.12 5.22
CA PRO A 172 -9.95 -30.09 6.16
C PRO A 172 -11.19 -29.57 6.90
N ARG A 173 -12.24 -30.40 6.98
CA ARG A 173 -13.56 -30.05 7.53
C ARG A 173 -13.69 -30.27 9.04
N ASN A 174 -12.58 -30.47 9.75
CA ASN A 174 -12.55 -30.83 11.17
C ASN A 174 -12.48 -29.62 12.12
N ARG A 175 -12.44 -28.40 11.58
CA ARG A 175 -12.42 -27.15 12.36
C ARG A 175 -12.87 -25.95 11.51
N ASP A 176 -13.17 -24.87 12.21
CA ASP A 176 -13.48 -23.57 11.61
C ASP A 176 -12.20 -22.82 11.23
N PHE A 177 -12.26 -22.01 10.18
CA PHE A 177 -11.15 -21.17 9.72
C PHE A 177 -11.52 -19.69 9.71
N PRO A 178 -10.59 -18.77 10.02
CA PRO A 178 -10.84 -17.34 9.87
C PRO A 178 -11.24 -17.00 8.42
N ALA A 179 -12.30 -16.22 8.25
CA ALA A 179 -12.68 -15.68 6.96
C ALA A 179 -12.16 -14.24 6.79
N PRO A 180 -11.97 -13.75 5.55
CA PRO A 180 -11.71 -12.35 5.29
C PRO A 180 -12.74 -11.43 5.96
N ARG A 181 -12.23 -10.34 6.53
CA ARG A 181 -12.96 -9.31 7.27
C ARG A 181 -12.93 -7.95 6.58
N LEU A 182 -12.05 -7.77 5.58
CA LEU A 182 -12.01 -6.60 4.71
C LEU A 182 -12.41 -6.98 3.29
N PHE A 183 -13.38 -6.28 2.72
CA PHE A 183 -13.85 -6.49 1.35
C PHE A 183 -14.39 -5.19 0.74
N ASN A 184 -14.60 -5.18 -0.57
CA ASN A 184 -15.29 -4.10 -1.26
C ASN A 184 -16.80 -4.40 -1.25
N SER A 185 -17.65 -3.40 -1.02
CA SER A 185 -19.11 -3.57 -1.05
C SER A 185 -19.64 -4.08 -2.40
N ARG A 186 -18.92 -3.82 -3.50
CA ARG A 186 -19.22 -4.27 -4.86
C ARG A 186 -18.61 -5.64 -5.22
N ASP A 187 -17.74 -6.17 -4.37
CA ASP A 187 -17.10 -7.48 -4.51
C ASP A 187 -17.06 -8.14 -3.11
N PRO A 188 -18.24 -8.44 -2.52
CA PRO A 188 -18.34 -8.98 -1.17
C PRO A 188 -17.87 -10.43 -1.11
N LEU A 189 -17.60 -10.95 0.09
CA LEU A 189 -17.30 -12.37 0.25
C LEU A 189 -18.51 -13.23 -0.13
N HIS A 190 -18.25 -14.28 -0.91
CA HIS A 190 -19.23 -15.23 -1.42
C HIS A 190 -18.67 -16.65 -1.37
N ASP A 191 -19.48 -17.64 -1.72
CA ASP A 191 -19.18 -19.07 -1.67
C ASP A 191 -18.60 -19.66 -2.97
N ASP A 192 -18.43 -18.86 -4.04
CA ASP A 192 -17.60 -19.25 -5.19
C ASP A 192 -16.09 -19.23 -4.84
N PHE A 193 -15.62 -20.33 -4.25
CA PHE A 193 -14.24 -20.51 -3.80
C PHE A 193 -13.20 -20.53 -4.94
N ALA A 194 -13.62 -20.81 -6.17
CA ALA A 194 -12.74 -20.78 -7.33
C ALA A 194 -12.40 -19.34 -7.77
N ARG A 195 -13.20 -18.36 -7.36
CA ARG A 195 -13.03 -16.94 -7.71
C ARG A 195 -13.08 -16.05 -6.49
N PRO A 196 -12.15 -16.18 -5.53
CA PRO A 196 -12.19 -15.40 -4.32
C PRO A 196 -12.09 -13.89 -4.62
N PRO A 197 -12.81 -13.04 -3.85
CA PRO A 197 -12.86 -11.60 -4.06
C PRO A 197 -11.48 -10.96 -4.09
N ARG A 198 -11.39 -9.77 -4.68
CA ARG A 198 -10.16 -9.00 -4.68
C ARG A 198 -9.79 -8.58 -3.24
N PRO A 199 -8.49 -8.60 -2.88
CA PRO A 199 -8.05 -8.11 -1.58
C PRO A 199 -8.41 -6.62 -1.41
N ALA A 200 -9.17 -6.29 -0.36
CA ALA A 200 -9.47 -4.92 0.00
C ALA A 200 -8.49 -4.41 1.07
N GLY A 201 -7.95 -3.22 0.87
CA GLY A 201 -7.05 -2.59 1.83
C GLY A 201 -6.58 -1.24 1.32
N LEU A 202 -5.99 -0.46 2.22
CA LEU A 202 -5.50 0.89 1.94
C LEU A 202 -4.00 1.05 2.24
N GLY A 203 -3.36 0.02 2.80
CA GLY A 203 -1.92 0.01 3.08
C GLY A 203 -1.06 -0.17 1.82
N PRO A 204 0.28 -0.05 1.97
CA PRO A 204 1.20 -0.33 0.88
C PRO A 204 1.30 -1.83 0.57
N MET A 205 1.54 -2.16 -0.70
CA MET A 205 1.71 -3.51 -1.23
C MET A 205 3.19 -3.84 -1.43
N ALA A 206 3.60 -5.03 -1.01
CA ALA A 206 5.01 -5.43 -1.06
C ALA A 206 5.50 -5.73 -2.50
N PRO A 207 6.81 -5.65 -2.77
CA PRO A 207 7.35 -5.76 -4.12
C PRO A 207 7.03 -7.08 -4.85
N TRP A 208 6.89 -8.19 -4.12
CA TRP A 208 6.59 -9.52 -4.67
C TRP A 208 5.09 -9.79 -4.90
N TRP A 209 4.22 -8.81 -4.66
CA TRP A 209 2.80 -8.97 -4.94
C TRP A 209 2.53 -8.76 -6.44
N ALA A 210 1.52 -9.44 -6.98
CA ALA A 210 1.17 -9.38 -8.40
C ALA A 210 1.00 -7.94 -8.92
N ALA A 211 0.43 -7.05 -8.09
CA ALA A 211 0.24 -5.64 -8.44
C ALA A 211 1.55 -4.91 -8.82
N ARG A 212 2.69 -5.36 -8.29
CA ARG A 212 4.02 -4.81 -8.58
C ARG A 212 4.83 -5.72 -9.48
N GLN A 213 4.81 -7.04 -9.25
CA GLN A 213 5.54 -8.03 -10.05
C GLN A 213 5.19 -7.97 -11.54
N ASN A 214 3.94 -7.65 -11.88
CA ASN A 214 3.53 -7.47 -13.28
C ASN A 214 4.26 -6.33 -14.01
N HIS A 215 5.02 -5.49 -13.29
CA HIS A 215 5.82 -4.37 -13.81
C HIS A 215 7.34 -4.60 -13.68
N ALA A 216 7.77 -5.74 -13.12
CA ALA A 216 9.19 -6.02 -12.90
C ALA A 216 9.97 -6.29 -14.20
N GLY A 217 9.27 -6.61 -15.30
CA GLY A 217 9.89 -7.02 -16.55
C GLY A 217 10.38 -8.48 -16.51
N THR A 218 11.09 -8.88 -17.56
CA THR A 218 11.49 -10.29 -17.79
C THR A 218 12.96 -10.53 -17.41
N TYR A 219 13.20 -11.44 -16.46
CA TYR A 219 14.54 -11.82 -15.99
C TYR A 219 14.89 -13.27 -16.41
N ASP A 220 15.06 -13.50 -17.71
CA ASP A 220 15.43 -14.80 -18.29
C ASP A 220 16.94 -14.94 -18.53
N ASP A 221 17.37 -16.06 -19.11
CA ASP A 221 18.79 -16.31 -19.44
C ASP A 221 19.35 -15.27 -20.43
N ALA A 222 18.52 -14.76 -21.35
CA ALA A 222 18.94 -13.73 -22.28
C ALA A 222 19.22 -12.39 -21.57
N TRP A 223 18.38 -12.02 -20.60
CA TRP A 223 18.66 -10.89 -19.70
C TRP A 223 19.96 -11.11 -18.93
N LYS A 224 20.16 -12.31 -18.37
CA LYS A 224 21.36 -12.65 -17.58
C LYS A 224 22.64 -12.52 -18.39
N ASP A 225 22.63 -12.97 -19.65
CA ASP A 225 23.82 -12.98 -20.51
C ASP A 225 24.12 -11.62 -21.13
N LYS A 226 23.10 -10.80 -21.43
CA LYS A 226 23.25 -9.59 -22.27
C LYS A 226 22.95 -8.27 -21.58
N THR A 227 22.15 -8.29 -20.52
CA THR A 227 21.59 -7.08 -19.89
C THR A 227 22.09 -6.90 -18.46
N HIS A 228 22.27 -7.99 -17.72
CA HIS A 228 22.78 -7.96 -16.34
C HIS A 228 24.05 -7.10 -16.23
N PRO A 229 24.16 -6.21 -15.24
CA PRO A 229 23.28 -6.04 -14.07
C PRO A 229 22.14 -5.02 -14.25
N ARG A 230 21.83 -4.60 -15.48
CA ARG A 230 20.80 -3.57 -15.74
C ARG A 230 19.38 -4.12 -15.62
N LEU A 231 18.42 -3.22 -15.45
CA LEU A 231 16.99 -3.57 -15.50
C LEU A 231 16.61 -4.16 -16.87
N PRO A 232 15.66 -5.10 -16.93
CA PRO A 232 15.09 -5.57 -18.18
C PRO A 232 14.55 -4.44 -19.06
N ALA A 233 14.61 -4.60 -20.38
CA ALA A 233 14.12 -3.59 -21.32
C ALA A 233 12.61 -3.32 -21.20
N ASP A 234 11.85 -4.32 -20.73
CA ASP A 234 10.41 -4.25 -20.46
C ASP A 234 10.07 -3.89 -19.00
N PHE A 235 11.06 -3.51 -18.17
CA PHE A 235 10.81 -3.00 -16.83
C PHE A 235 9.92 -1.74 -16.89
N ASP A 236 8.91 -1.68 -16.03
CA ASP A 236 7.99 -0.56 -15.95
C ASP A 236 8.11 0.11 -14.58
N TYR A 237 8.39 1.42 -14.55
CA TYR A 237 8.56 2.20 -13.32
C TYR A 237 7.33 2.21 -12.40
N ARG A 238 6.15 1.81 -12.90
CA ARG A 238 4.98 1.51 -12.05
C ARG A 238 5.25 0.43 -11.01
N PHE A 239 6.31 -0.39 -11.16
CA PHE A 239 6.80 -1.31 -10.12
C PHE A 239 7.07 -0.62 -8.77
N TYR A 240 7.49 0.65 -8.79
CA TYR A 240 7.78 1.42 -7.58
C TYR A 240 6.54 2.01 -6.91
N ASN A 241 5.39 2.01 -7.58
CA ASN A 241 4.13 2.35 -6.94
C ASN A 241 3.67 1.20 -6.03
N CYS A 242 3.30 1.53 -4.80
CA CYS A 242 2.93 0.56 -3.78
C CYS A 242 1.51 0.73 -3.23
N ALA A 243 0.78 1.78 -3.60
CA ALA A 243 -0.58 1.95 -3.10
C ALA A 243 -1.56 0.92 -3.71
N HIS A 244 -2.74 0.84 -3.11
CA HIS A 244 -3.89 0.20 -3.75
C HIS A 244 -4.09 0.80 -5.16
N PRO A 245 -4.40 0.02 -6.22
CA PRO A 245 -4.41 0.52 -7.60
C PRO A 245 -5.28 1.76 -7.85
N TYR A 246 -6.40 1.88 -7.13
CA TYR A 246 -7.27 3.06 -7.24
C TYR A 246 -6.74 4.30 -6.48
N LEU A 247 -5.77 4.13 -5.58
CA LEU A 247 -5.05 5.18 -4.86
C LEU A 247 -3.64 5.45 -5.42
N ILE A 248 -3.31 4.87 -6.56
CA ILE A 248 -2.23 5.35 -7.42
C ILE A 248 -2.83 6.44 -8.30
N LEU A 249 -2.52 7.69 -8.00
CA LEU A 249 -3.02 8.84 -8.73
C LEU A 249 -2.25 8.99 -10.05
N PRO A 250 -2.93 9.37 -11.16
CA PRO A 250 -2.25 9.63 -12.41
C PRO A 250 -1.48 10.95 -12.28
N GLY A 251 -0.16 10.90 -12.50
CA GLY A 251 0.71 12.04 -12.26
C GLY A 251 0.91 12.34 -10.77
N HIS A 252 1.32 13.56 -10.48
CA HIS A 252 1.75 13.96 -9.15
C HIS A 252 0.72 14.83 -8.45
N LEU A 253 0.54 14.63 -7.14
CA LEU A 253 -0.28 15.52 -6.33
C LEU A 253 0.33 16.92 -6.30
N SER A 254 -0.55 17.92 -6.39
CA SER A 254 -0.19 19.30 -6.03
C SER A 254 -0.36 19.48 -4.52
N GLY A 255 0.47 20.35 -3.95
CA GLY A 255 0.27 20.81 -2.58
C GLY A 255 -1.12 21.44 -2.40
N GLY A 256 -1.68 21.32 -1.19
CA GLY A 256 -3.03 21.80 -0.90
C GLY A 256 -4.18 20.87 -1.33
N ALA A 257 -3.89 19.67 -1.86
CA ALA A 257 -4.94 18.70 -2.16
C ALA A 257 -5.68 18.26 -0.89
N LEU A 258 -7.00 18.08 -0.99
CA LEU A 258 -7.85 17.64 0.11
C LEU A 258 -7.89 16.10 0.20
N LEU A 259 -7.41 15.56 1.31
CA LEU A 259 -7.57 14.18 1.72
C LEU A 259 -8.78 14.08 2.66
N GLU A 260 -9.77 13.27 2.30
CA GLU A 260 -10.96 13.03 3.11
C GLU A 260 -10.95 11.58 3.61
N LEU A 261 -11.22 11.42 4.89
CA LEU A 261 -11.27 10.14 5.57
C LEU A 261 -12.64 9.96 6.21
N GLU A 262 -13.28 8.84 5.94
CA GLU A 262 -14.56 8.46 6.54
C GLU A 262 -14.36 7.16 7.32
N ASN A 263 -14.68 7.20 8.61
CA ASN A 263 -14.57 6.11 9.56
C ASN A 263 -13.17 5.47 9.62
N LEU A 264 -12.11 6.20 9.23
CA LEU A 264 -10.71 5.78 9.32
C LEU A 264 -9.99 6.39 10.53
N SER A 265 -10.76 6.93 11.46
CA SER A 265 -10.31 7.44 12.75
C SER A 265 -11.49 7.51 13.73
N PRO A 266 -11.23 7.68 15.04
CA PRO A 266 -12.30 7.88 16.04
C PRO A 266 -13.18 9.10 15.79
N ALA A 267 -12.72 10.09 15.02
CA ALA A 267 -13.49 11.30 14.72
C ALA A 267 -14.60 11.06 13.69
N GLY A 268 -14.61 9.92 13.00
CA GLY A 268 -15.62 9.54 12.01
C GLY A 268 -15.47 10.25 10.66
N ARG A 269 -15.28 11.57 10.62
CA ARG A 269 -14.90 12.29 9.40
C ARG A 269 -13.75 13.22 9.66
N GLU A 270 -12.69 13.09 8.86
CA GLU A 270 -11.53 13.97 8.90
C GLU A 270 -11.21 14.48 7.50
N HIS A 271 -10.86 15.77 7.43
CA HIS A 271 -10.44 16.45 6.22
C HIS A 271 -9.05 16.98 6.48
N ILE A 272 -8.08 16.62 5.64
CA ILE A 272 -6.69 17.03 5.77
C ILE A 272 -6.29 17.72 4.46
N VAL A 273 -5.85 18.96 4.56
CA VAL A 273 -5.26 19.66 3.42
C VAL A 273 -3.77 19.35 3.40
N LEU A 274 -3.29 18.73 2.32
CA LEU A 274 -1.88 18.38 2.20
C LEU A 274 -1.00 19.65 2.22
N PRO A 275 0.25 19.57 2.73
CA PRO A 275 1.17 20.69 2.75
C PRO A 275 1.32 21.33 1.37
N ALA A 276 1.43 22.66 1.31
CA ALA A 276 1.54 23.41 0.06
C ALA A 276 3.01 23.60 -0.38
N GLU A 277 3.95 23.29 0.51
CA GLU A 277 5.38 23.47 0.34
C GLU A 277 5.95 22.55 -0.73
N VAL A 278 6.44 23.10 -1.83
CA VAL A 278 7.11 22.34 -2.90
C VAL A 278 8.62 22.49 -2.73
N PRO A 279 9.35 21.47 -2.21
CA PRO A 279 10.80 21.54 -2.16
C PRO A 279 11.37 21.65 -3.57
N VAL A 280 12.47 22.39 -3.70
CA VAL A 280 13.19 22.58 -4.96
C VAL A 280 14.60 22.03 -4.80
N ALA A 281 15.02 21.19 -5.75
CA ALA A 281 16.37 20.65 -5.81
C ALA A 281 17.17 21.40 -6.88
N ARG A 282 18.39 21.83 -6.53
CA ARG A 282 19.37 22.36 -7.48
C ARG A 282 20.48 21.34 -7.69
N PHE A 283 20.72 20.98 -8.94
CA PHE A 283 21.77 20.07 -9.37
C PHE A 283 22.83 20.84 -10.12
N SER A 284 24.09 20.74 -9.67
CA SER A 284 25.25 21.23 -10.42
C SER A 284 26.02 20.05 -10.98
N TYR A 285 26.15 19.99 -12.30
CA TYR A 285 26.88 18.96 -13.02
C TYR A 285 28.38 19.30 -13.08
N THR A 286 29.22 18.29 -13.28
CA THR A 286 30.68 18.45 -13.38
C THR A 286 31.12 19.29 -14.60
N ASP A 287 30.25 19.40 -15.61
CA ASP A 287 30.45 20.24 -16.79
C ASP A 287 29.99 21.71 -16.57
N GLY A 288 29.59 22.06 -15.35
CA GLY A 288 29.16 23.41 -14.97
C GLY A 288 27.70 23.72 -15.30
N ARG A 289 26.93 22.79 -15.88
CA ARG A 289 25.48 22.98 -16.02
C ARG A 289 24.80 22.97 -14.66
N GLU A 290 23.80 23.82 -14.51
CA GLU A 290 22.92 23.81 -13.35
C GLU A 290 21.48 23.58 -13.78
N VAL A 291 20.77 22.73 -13.02
CA VAL A 291 19.36 22.45 -13.24
C VAL A 291 18.65 22.61 -11.92
N GLU A 292 17.55 23.36 -11.94
CA GLU A 292 16.65 23.49 -10.80
C GLU A 292 15.35 22.75 -11.11
N VAL A 293 14.91 21.89 -10.19
CA VAL A 293 13.75 21.02 -10.37
C VAL A 293 12.88 21.09 -9.13
N ALA A 294 11.60 21.44 -9.31
CA ALA A 294 10.59 21.28 -8.28
C ALA A 294 10.33 19.78 -8.03
N LEU A 295 10.36 19.36 -6.77
CA LEU A 295 10.11 17.96 -6.43
C LEU A 295 8.62 17.65 -6.49
N ASN A 296 8.31 16.43 -6.96
CA ASN A 296 6.95 15.92 -7.02
C ASN A 296 6.51 15.37 -5.65
N PHE A 297 5.26 15.61 -5.27
CA PHE A 297 4.71 15.04 -4.03
C PHE A 297 4.38 13.56 -4.17
N PHE A 298 4.89 12.77 -3.22
CA PHE A 298 4.52 11.37 -3.01
C PHE A 298 4.04 11.25 -1.55
N GLY A 299 2.76 10.91 -1.34
CA GLY A 299 2.17 10.92 0.01
C GLY A 299 2.09 9.51 0.60
N CYS A 300 2.55 9.31 1.83
CA CYS A 300 2.21 8.14 2.63
C CYS A 300 1.77 8.64 4.00
N ARG A 301 0.59 8.24 4.49
CA ARG A 301 0.26 8.38 5.91
C ARG A 301 0.82 7.15 6.64
N PRO A 302 1.80 7.30 7.54
CA PRO A 302 2.20 6.23 8.44
C PRO A 302 1.13 5.97 9.52
#